data_AF-A0AAD0UAH1-F1
#
_entry.id   AF-A0AAD0UAH1-F1
#
_cell.length_a   1.000
_cell.length_b   1.000
_cell.length_c   1.000
_cell.angle_alpha   90.00
_cell.angle_beta   90.00
_cell.angle_gamma   90.00
#
_symmetry.space_group_name_H-M   'P 1'
#
loop_
_entity.id
_entity.type
_entity.pdbx_description
1 polymer ?
#
loop_
_entity_poly.entity_id
_entity_poly.type
_entity_poly.pdbx_seq_one_letter_code
_entity_poly.pdbx_strand_id
1 'polypeptide(L)'
;MLISPPFLPPRLAEDDDAYLETAMRSPEHGNFPVSHKLSWHGGLHLEAPARDKGREPVRAIADGIVAYVRQPTARPATAAEDEQHVLGYMGWTDDGCVIMRHDSTIGAQNDTETQVRFYSIYMHLQTIRGVKAGQTIYRKAELGSAGSFEGHANILHFEIICDDDNLKRLIGRNTGDLNITANGRTDAVFGEIYFRLPADTRLYPRRPPLTEKSGSGETVLNESLFVGVRFGGGNAYVSTYRADGTRVGATLTENDAEYELYRQAEKVVQAYRAARASQVPAHSAVYELLRYGRILGPDRLTPGDTPHWRQIATANGQGWVNLNATGVFKYSDADAPHWAGWQLLMDYDDQDSRCDIDALRKMLDEDGDGITTRSEAENRLKDAEVQRTMRGMVCKFPTEWQRSGIAERWNWLTQEGPDRETSATPSLNDSTYLSQADFPEFQRYVEALAFWELAALDDIGSAHWHFHPRKFIEHFRKCGWLSIEEMKHIYADKESVYKDVGQSGDTVKEKFRLGLNLVFSEISSQYARQNSPFLWTGCTRKLFIYGHTRGCHKRQQCNQGKPYLGTRRRTRISSDHTSQPESTIVFCGTWSERLLRKTYRLGQYGYGRRHQVSRPGDEAIDGAL
;
A
#
# COMPACT_ATOMS: atom_id res chain seq x y z
N MET A 1 1.15 -3.45 5.40
CA MET A 1 0.02 -2.82 6.11
C MET A 1 -1.28 -3.41 5.59
N LEU A 2 -2.20 -3.82 6.46
CA LEU A 2 -3.57 -4.15 6.05
C LEU A 2 -4.41 -2.87 6.02
N ILE A 3 -4.77 -2.40 4.82
CA ILE A 3 -5.56 -1.19 4.64
C ILE A 3 -6.66 -1.37 3.58
N SER A 4 -7.77 -0.65 3.74
CA SER A 4 -8.96 -0.71 2.88
C SER A 4 -9.58 0.68 2.70
N PRO A 5 -10.34 0.92 1.62
CA PRO A 5 -11.19 2.11 1.50
C PRO A 5 -12.23 2.20 2.64
N PRO A 6 -12.72 3.41 2.97
CA PRO A 6 -13.70 3.64 4.04
C PRO A 6 -15.11 3.10 3.70
N PHE A 7 -15.42 2.87 2.43
CA PHE A 7 -16.60 2.13 1.98
C PHE A 7 -16.19 0.79 1.36
N LEU A 8 -17.05 -0.23 1.44
CA LEU A 8 -16.76 -1.58 0.93
C LEU A 8 -17.89 -2.09 0.01
N PRO A 9 -18.11 -1.46 -1.16
CA PRO A 9 -19.08 -1.96 -2.12
C PRO A 9 -18.74 -3.39 -2.57
N PRO A 10 -19.73 -4.13 -3.13
CA PRO A 10 -19.50 -5.45 -3.70
C PRO A 10 -18.38 -5.41 -4.74
N ARG A 11 -17.36 -6.25 -4.55
CA ARG A 11 -16.22 -6.30 -5.47
C ARG A 11 -16.55 -7.15 -6.69
N LEU A 12 -16.41 -6.56 -7.88
CA LEU A 12 -16.66 -7.20 -9.16
C LEU A 12 -15.40 -7.89 -9.70
N ALA A 13 -15.46 -8.40 -10.93
CA ALA A 13 -14.34 -9.00 -11.66
C ALA A 13 -13.37 -7.93 -12.22
N GLU A 14 -13.00 -6.96 -11.36
CA GLU A 14 -12.22 -5.77 -11.66
C GLU A 14 -10.84 -5.80 -10.99
N ASP A 15 -9.92 -4.94 -11.44
CA ASP A 15 -8.63 -4.76 -10.80
C ASP A 15 -8.73 -3.94 -9.49
N ASP A 16 -7.60 -3.74 -8.80
CA ASP A 16 -7.59 -3.03 -7.53
C ASP A 16 -7.84 -1.53 -7.67
N ASP A 17 -7.50 -0.92 -8.80
CA ASP A 17 -7.63 0.52 -9.01
C ASP A 17 -9.09 0.86 -9.34
N ALA A 18 -9.73 0.13 -10.26
CA ALA A 18 -11.16 0.24 -10.56
C ALA A 18 -12.05 0.01 -9.31
N TYR A 19 -11.66 -0.95 -8.45
CA TYR A 19 -12.33 -1.16 -7.17
C TYR A 19 -12.18 0.06 -6.23
N LEU A 20 -11.00 0.69 -6.17
CA LEU A 20 -10.78 1.88 -5.35
C LEU A 20 -11.50 3.12 -5.88
N GLU A 21 -11.62 3.29 -7.20
CA GLU A 21 -12.46 4.34 -7.80
C GLU A 21 -13.93 4.17 -7.41
N THR A 22 -14.46 2.94 -7.46
CA THR A 22 -15.84 2.63 -7.05
C THR A 22 -16.05 2.80 -5.53
N ALA A 23 -15.09 2.36 -4.72
CA ALA A 23 -15.15 2.40 -3.25
C ALA A 23 -14.82 3.77 -2.64
N MET A 24 -14.21 4.68 -3.41
CA MET A 24 -13.83 6.03 -2.99
C MET A 24 -14.18 7.05 -4.07
N ARG A 25 -15.42 6.96 -4.59
CA ARG A 25 -15.94 7.88 -5.60
C ARG A 25 -15.98 9.30 -5.04
N SER A 26 -15.27 10.23 -5.68
CA SER A 26 -15.38 11.65 -5.37
C SER A 26 -16.54 12.29 -6.15
N PRO A 27 -17.30 13.23 -5.54
CA PRO A 27 -18.20 14.12 -6.27
C PRO A 27 -17.41 15.22 -6.99
N GLU A 28 -18.07 16.18 -7.64
CA GLU A 28 -17.41 17.28 -8.36
C GLU A 28 -16.78 18.37 -7.45
N HIS A 29 -16.82 18.20 -6.13
CA HIS A 29 -16.40 19.16 -5.11
C HIS A 29 -15.59 18.50 -3.99
N GLY A 30 -14.79 19.28 -3.25
CA GLY A 30 -13.95 18.74 -2.16
C GLY A 30 -12.80 17.87 -2.68
N ASN A 31 -12.01 18.46 -3.58
CA ASN A 31 -10.85 17.84 -4.22
C ASN A 31 -9.58 18.09 -3.39
N PHE A 32 -8.71 17.08 -3.36
CA PHE A 32 -7.36 17.21 -2.79
C PHE A 32 -6.38 17.75 -3.84
N PRO A 33 -5.44 18.65 -3.49
CA PRO A 33 -5.24 19.27 -2.17
C PRO A 33 -5.92 20.64 -2.01
N VAL A 34 -6.64 21.13 -3.02
CA VAL A 34 -7.19 22.49 -3.05
C VAL A 34 -8.63 22.56 -3.54
N SER A 35 -9.38 23.51 -2.97
CA SER A 35 -10.73 23.85 -3.43
C SER A 35 -10.70 24.70 -4.72
N HIS A 36 -11.87 24.89 -5.32
CA HIS A 36 -12.05 25.83 -6.45
C HIS A 36 -11.81 27.30 -6.08
N LYS A 37 -11.65 27.62 -4.77
CA LYS A 37 -11.26 28.95 -4.29
C LYS A 37 -9.75 29.04 -4.00
N LEU A 38 -8.97 28.02 -4.38
CA LEU A 38 -7.55 27.88 -4.05
C LEU A 38 -7.25 27.85 -2.54
N SER A 39 -8.24 27.54 -1.70
CA SER A 39 -8.00 27.21 -0.29
C SER A 39 -7.45 25.80 -0.18
N TRP A 40 -6.63 25.52 0.83
CA TRP A 40 -6.27 24.14 1.18
C TRP A 40 -7.50 23.30 1.52
N HIS A 41 -7.43 22.00 1.22
CA HIS A 41 -8.44 20.99 1.54
C HIS A 41 -7.74 19.72 2.03
N GLY A 42 -8.04 19.30 3.27
CA GLY A 42 -7.27 18.30 4.01
C GLY A 42 -7.33 16.88 3.47
N GLY A 43 -8.29 16.59 2.59
CA GLY A 43 -8.58 15.24 2.13
C GLY A 43 -9.49 15.20 0.92
N LEU A 44 -10.46 14.28 0.92
CA LEU A 44 -11.41 14.12 -0.17
C LEU A 44 -12.84 14.09 0.34
N HIS A 45 -13.75 14.71 -0.39
CA HIS A 45 -15.16 14.36 -0.28
C HIS A 45 -15.40 13.05 -1.06
N LEU A 46 -16.14 12.13 -0.45
CA LEU A 46 -16.45 10.81 -0.98
C LEU A 46 -17.96 10.59 -0.91
N GLU A 47 -18.59 10.23 -2.03
CA GLU A 47 -19.99 9.81 -2.04
C GLU A 47 -20.09 8.34 -1.60
N ALA A 48 -20.89 8.06 -0.57
CA ALA A 48 -21.10 6.70 -0.10
C ALA A 48 -21.77 5.84 -1.19
N PRO A 49 -21.15 4.74 -1.66
CA PRO A 49 -21.72 3.88 -2.71
C PRO A 49 -23.12 3.36 -2.38
N ALA A 50 -23.96 3.21 -3.40
CA ALA A 50 -25.27 2.58 -3.24
C ALA A 50 -25.15 1.08 -2.95
N ARG A 51 -26.11 0.53 -2.21
CA ARG A 51 -26.28 -0.91 -1.96
C ARG A 51 -27.78 -1.26 -1.99
N ASP A 52 -28.13 -2.55 -2.02
CA ASP A 52 -29.51 -3.05 -2.11
C ASP A 52 -30.51 -2.35 -1.17
N LYS A 53 -30.05 -1.89 0.01
CA LYS A 53 -30.83 -1.08 0.96
C LYS A 53 -30.01 0.09 1.50
N GLY A 54 -30.10 1.23 0.83
CA GLY A 54 -29.47 2.50 1.24
C GLY A 54 -28.06 2.67 0.67
N ARG A 55 -27.15 3.23 1.47
CA ARG A 55 -25.73 3.40 1.13
C ARG A 55 -24.81 2.50 1.96
N GLU A 56 -23.61 2.28 1.47
CA GLU A 56 -22.52 1.68 2.24
C GLU A 56 -22.23 2.51 3.51
N PRO A 57 -22.02 1.86 4.67
CA PRO A 57 -21.68 2.55 5.89
C PRO A 57 -20.19 2.86 5.91
N VAL A 58 -19.81 3.87 6.70
CA VAL A 58 -18.41 4.28 6.85
C VAL A 58 -17.70 3.30 7.77
N ARG A 59 -16.50 2.86 7.38
CA ARG A 59 -15.72 1.81 8.06
C ARG A 59 -14.28 2.24 8.31
N ALA A 60 -13.67 1.73 9.37
CA ALA A 60 -12.28 1.98 9.68
C ALA A 60 -11.34 1.42 8.59
N ILE A 61 -10.44 2.27 8.06
CA ILE A 61 -9.55 1.91 6.95
C ILE A 61 -8.43 0.93 7.34
N ALA A 62 -8.01 0.95 8.60
CA ALA A 62 -6.99 0.10 9.22
C ALA A 62 -7.33 -0.12 10.71
N ASP A 63 -6.64 -1.06 11.37
CA ASP A 63 -6.72 -1.23 12.83
C ASP A 63 -6.19 0.03 13.53
N GLY A 64 -6.80 0.42 14.65
CA GLY A 64 -6.34 1.60 15.38
C GLY A 64 -7.10 1.87 16.67
N ILE A 65 -6.77 3.00 17.31
CA ILE A 65 -7.42 3.50 18.52
C ILE A 65 -8.13 4.80 18.15
N VAL A 66 -9.38 4.93 18.56
CA VAL A 66 -10.17 6.15 18.39
C VAL A 66 -9.54 7.27 19.23
N ALA A 67 -8.96 8.27 18.57
CA ALA A 67 -8.35 9.42 19.23
C ALA A 67 -9.40 10.46 19.63
N TYR A 68 -10.39 10.70 18.77
CA TYR A 68 -11.46 11.68 19.00
C TYR A 68 -12.80 11.22 18.43
N VAL A 69 -13.90 11.68 19.06
CA VAL A 69 -15.27 11.50 18.57
C VAL A 69 -16.10 12.75 18.88
N ARG A 70 -16.71 13.35 17.86
CA ARG A 70 -17.82 14.30 17.99
C ARG A 70 -19.09 13.63 17.49
N GLN A 71 -20.09 13.46 18.35
CA GLN A 71 -21.41 13.02 17.90
C GLN A 71 -22.04 14.11 17.03
N PRO A 72 -22.76 13.76 15.94
CA PRO A 72 -23.39 14.75 15.09
C PRO A 72 -24.48 15.53 15.83
N THR A 73 -24.54 16.82 15.52
CA THR A 73 -25.65 17.70 15.85
C THR A 73 -26.92 17.18 15.17
N ALA A 74 -28.01 17.08 15.91
CA ALA A 74 -29.28 16.63 15.37
C ALA A 74 -29.84 17.66 14.37
N ARG A 75 -30.08 17.24 13.13
CA ARG A 75 -30.70 18.09 12.10
C ARG A 75 -32.08 18.60 12.56
N PRO A 76 -32.39 19.90 12.41
CA PRO A 76 -33.70 20.44 12.72
C PRO A 76 -34.85 19.74 11.98
N ALA A 77 -36.06 19.81 12.56
CA ALA A 77 -37.22 19.09 12.03
C ALA A 77 -37.90 19.80 10.86
N THR A 78 -37.66 21.11 10.68
CA THR A 78 -38.25 21.93 9.62
C THR A 78 -37.17 22.62 8.78
N ALA A 79 -37.46 22.87 7.49
CA ALA A 79 -36.55 23.54 6.58
C ALA A 79 -36.18 24.97 7.03
N ALA A 80 -37.13 25.70 7.63
CA ALA A 80 -36.87 27.05 8.13
C ALA A 80 -35.90 27.07 9.33
N GLU A 81 -35.91 26.04 10.19
CA GLU A 81 -34.94 25.89 11.27
C GLU A 81 -33.59 25.40 10.76
N ASP A 82 -33.57 24.59 9.70
CA ASP A 82 -32.36 24.12 9.00
C ASP A 82 -31.60 25.31 8.40
N GLU A 83 -32.27 26.13 7.58
CA GLU A 83 -31.74 27.35 6.94
C GLU A 83 -31.25 28.40 7.96
N GLN A 84 -31.82 28.45 9.15
CA GLN A 84 -31.42 29.36 10.24
C GLN A 84 -30.34 28.77 11.16
N HIS A 85 -30.05 27.47 11.06
CA HIS A 85 -29.01 26.83 11.86
C HIS A 85 -27.63 27.16 11.30
N VAL A 86 -26.62 27.28 12.17
CA VAL A 86 -25.24 27.60 11.73
C VAL A 86 -24.68 26.57 10.73
N LEU A 87 -25.07 25.30 10.86
CA LEU A 87 -24.71 24.22 9.93
C LEU A 87 -25.53 24.20 8.62
N GLY A 88 -26.53 25.09 8.48
CA GLY A 88 -27.35 25.26 7.27
C GLY A 88 -26.89 26.39 6.35
N TYR A 89 -25.78 27.06 6.67
CA TYR A 89 -25.26 28.27 5.97
C TYR A 89 -25.21 28.14 4.43
N MET A 90 -24.79 26.99 3.91
CA MET A 90 -24.82 26.66 2.47
C MET A 90 -25.65 25.38 2.20
N GLY A 91 -26.72 25.20 2.99
CA GLY A 91 -27.45 23.94 3.11
C GLY A 91 -26.83 23.00 4.14
N TRP A 92 -27.65 22.10 4.71
CA TRP A 92 -27.25 21.27 5.85
C TRP A 92 -25.92 20.53 5.66
N THR A 93 -25.04 20.71 6.64
CA THR A 93 -23.74 20.05 6.75
C THR A 93 -23.64 19.34 8.09
N ASP A 94 -23.47 18.02 8.09
CA ASP A 94 -23.28 17.27 9.34
C ASP A 94 -21.89 17.56 9.93
N ASP A 95 -21.79 17.63 11.25
CA ASP A 95 -20.53 17.90 11.98
C ASP A 95 -19.97 16.64 12.67
N GLY A 96 -20.66 15.50 12.61
CA GLY A 96 -20.21 14.25 13.24
C GLY A 96 -18.82 13.85 12.74
N CYS A 97 -17.90 13.61 13.69
CA CYS A 97 -16.49 13.38 13.41
C CYS A 97 -15.95 12.18 14.20
N VAL A 98 -15.11 11.36 13.57
CA VAL A 98 -14.25 10.38 14.22
C VAL A 98 -12.81 10.59 13.77
N ILE A 99 -11.85 10.56 14.68
CA ILE A 99 -10.42 10.48 14.35
C ILE A 99 -9.88 9.15 14.88
N MET A 100 -9.22 8.40 14.01
CA MET A 100 -8.54 7.14 14.33
C MET A 100 -7.02 7.35 14.29
N ARG A 101 -6.31 6.97 15.36
CA ARG A 101 -4.85 6.79 15.35
C ARG A 101 -4.51 5.38 14.93
N HIS A 102 -3.61 5.24 13.96
CA HIS A 102 -3.12 3.97 13.46
C HIS A 102 -1.67 3.80 13.84
N ASP A 103 -1.37 2.81 14.67
CA ASP A 103 -0.02 2.37 15.03
C ASP A 103 0.28 1.07 14.27
N SER A 104 1.20 1.10 13.30
CA SER A 104 1.44 -0.03 12.38
C SER A 104 2.92 -0.17 12.02
N THR A 105 3.26 -1.18 11.20
CA THR A 105 4.62 -1.42 10.71
C THR A 105 4.62 -1.73 9.22
N ILE A 106 5.64 -1.24 8.50
CA ILE A 106 5.73 -1.35 7.03
C ILE A 106 6.94 -2.16 6.53
N GLY A 107 7.73 -2.70 7.47
CA GLY A 107 8.99 -3.39 7.21
C GLY A 107 9.77 -3.63 8.50
N ALA A 108 11.02 -4.06 8.36
CA ALA A 108 12.00 -4.10 9.44
C ALA A 108 13.42 -3.94 8.91
N GLN A 109 14.30 -3.36 9.73
CA GLN A 109 15.74 -3.41 9.55
C GLN A 109 16.33 -4.42 10.53
N ASN A 110 16.88 -5.53 10.02
CA ASN A 110 17.21 -6.71 10.82
C ASN A 110 15.97 -7.17 11.63
N ASP A 111 16.10 -7.32 12.95
CA ASP A 111 15.00 -7.69 13.86
C ASP A 111 14.22 -6.48 14.42
N THR A 112 14.49 -5.24 13.96
CA THR A 112 13.81 -4.01 14.44
C THR A 112 12.77 -3.53 13.42
N GLU A 113 11.51 -3.43 13.83
CA GLU A 113 10.43 -3.01 12.93
C GLU A 113 10.45 -1.53 12.56
N THR A 114 10.08 -1.27 11.32
CA THR A 114 9.83 0.07 10.77
C THR A 114 8.42 0.49 11.18
N GLN A 115 8.32 0.99 12.41
CA GLN A 115 7.08 1.50 13.00
C GLN A 115 6.65 2.82 12.35
N VAL A 116 5.36 2.95 12.08
CA VAL A 116 4.73 4.15 11.53
C VAL A 116 3.45 4.47 12.30
N ARG A 117 3.20 5.75 12.49
CA ARG A 117 1.93 6.30 12.96
C ARG A 117 1.32 7.21 11.91
N PHE A 118 0.02 7.10 11.72
CA PHE A 118 -0.76 8.05 10.94
C PHE A 118 -2.17 8.14 11.53
N TYR A 119 -2.89 9.18 11.15
CA TYR A 119 -4.27 9.40 11.56
C TYR A 119 -5.20 9.31 10.35
N SER A 120 -6.44 8.89 10.55
CA SER A 120 -7.51 9.08 9.58
C SER A 120 -8.70 9.81 10.20
N ILE A 121 -9.22 10.80 9.48
CA ILE A 121 -10.33 11.68 9.90
C ILE A 121 -11.55 11.32 9.07
N TYR A 122 -12.68 11.11 9.73
CA TYR A 122 -13.97 10.79 9.11
C TYR A 122 -14.96 11.87 9.55
N MET A 123 -15.23 12.84 8.68
CA MET A 123 -16.00 14.06 8.95
C MET A 123 -17.27 14.11 8.08
N HIS A 124 -18.28 14.86 8.52
CA HIS A 124 -19.65 14.84 7.98
C HIS A 124 -20.38 13.49 8.16
N LEU A 125 -20.27 12.88 9.34
CA LEU A 125 -21.01 11.67 9.70
C LEU A 125 -22.39 12.01 10.31
N GLN A 126 -23.50 11.74 9.62
CA GLN A 126 -24.86 11.90 10.19
C GLN A 126 -25.18 10.92 11.33
N THR A 127 -24.41 9.82 11.46
CA THR A 127 -24.55 8.87 12.58
C THR A 127 -23.22 8.24 12.93
N ILE A 128 -22.98 8.00 14.23
CA ILE A 128 -21.82 7.29 14.77
C ILE A 128 -22.31 6.16 15.67
N ARG A 129 -21.84 4.92 15.46
CA ARG A 129 -22.44 3.70 16.06
C ARG A 129 -21.48 3.00 17.02
N GLY A 130 -21.62 3.28 18.32
CA GLY A 130 -20.88 2.55 19.37
C GLY A 130 -19.37 2.82 19.39
N VAL A 131 -18.94 3.96 18.83
CA VAL A 131 -17.55 4.45 18.80
C VAL A 131 -17.31 5.39 19.98
N LYS A 132 -16.21 5.21 20.71
CA LYS A 132 -15.81 6.04 21.87
C LYS A 132 -14.31 6.33 21.82
N ALA A 133 -13.89 7.49 22.31
CA ALA A 133 -12.45 7.80 22.47
C ALA A 133 -11.75 6.74 23.34
N GLY A 134 -10.50 6.40 22.98
CA GLY A 134 -9.71 5.33 23.60
C GLY A 134 -10.09 3.90 23.19
N GLN A 135 -11.15 3.70 22.40
CA GLN A 135 -11.57 2.37 21.96
C GLN A 135 -10.67 1.85 20.82
N THR A 136 -10.21 0.61 20.92
CA THR A 136 -9.63 -0.11 19.77
C THR A 136 -10.74 -0.46 18.77
N ILE A 137 -10.56 -0.06 17.51
CA ILE A 137 -11.45 -0.43 16.40
C ILE A 137 -10.60 -1.10 15.31
N TYR A 138 -11.06 -2.28 14.89
CA TYR A 138 -10.42 -3.06 13.85
C TYR A 138 -10.88 -2.64 12.45
N ARG A 139 -10.02 -2.85 11.47
CA ARG A 139 -10.25 -2.58 10.07
C ARG A 139 -11.55 -3.20 9.57
N LYS A 140 -12.27 -2.45 8.73
CA LYS A 140 -13.62 -2.77 8.21
C LYS A 140 -14.75 -2.75 9.25
N ALA A 141 -14.48 -2.57 10.55
CA ALA A 141 -15.54 -2.34 11.52
C ALA A 141 -16.30 -1.06 11.14
N GLU A 142 -17.61 -1.08 11.38
CA GLU A 142 -18.49 0.03 11.06
C GLU A 142 -18.33 1.16 12.09
N LEU A 143 -18.11 2.38 11.60
CA LEU A 143 -18.04 3.59 12.41
C LEU A 143 -19.39 4.31 12.44
N GLY A 144 -20.11 4.32 11.31
CA GLY A 144 -21.28 5.17 11.13
C GLY A 144 -21.81 5.20 9.70
N SER A 145 -22.43 6.32 9.33
CA SER A 145 -22.90 6.59 7.95
C SER A 145 -22.55 8.03 7.54
N ALA A 146 -22.14 8.18 6.28
CA ALA A 146 -21.92 9.46 5.63
C ALA A 146 -23.20 10.31 5.67
N GLY A 147 -23.06 11.59 6.01
CA GLY A 147 -24.11 12.57 6.19
C GLY A 147 -24.24 13.48 4.98
N SER A 148 -24.45 14.77 5.22
CA SER A 148 -24.51 15.80 4.19
C SER A 148 -23.36 16.80 4.31
N PHE A 149 -23.00 17.39 3.17
CA PHE A 149 -22.13 18.56 3.06
C PHE A 149 -22.80 19.56 2.12
N GLU A 150 -23.03 20.80 2.55
CA GLU A 150 -23.66 21.88 1.76
C GLU A 150 -24.92 21.39 1.03
N GLY A 151 -25.83 20.73 1.78
CA GLY A 151 -27.07 20.14 1.28
C GLY A 151 -26.92 18.83 0.47
N HIS A 152 -25.71 18.47 0.01
CA HIS A 152 -25.44 17.26 -0.75
C HIS A 152 -25.37 16.04 0.19
N ALA A 153 -26.34 15.14 0.08
CA ALA A 153 -26.47 13.98 0.95
C ALA A 153 -25.57 12.79 0.56
N ASN A 154 -25.21 11.99 1.55
CA ASN A 154 -24.34 10.80 1.49
C ASN A 154 -22.85 11.13 1.26
N ILE A 155 -22.40 12.31 1.69
CA ILE A 155 -21.01 12.76 1.58
C ILE A 155 -20.25 12.47 2.88
N LEU A 156 -19.02 11.98 2.75
CA LEU A 156 -18.02 11.84 3.80
C LEU A 156 -16.83 12.72 3.41
N HIS A 157 -16.38 13.62 4.28
CA HIS A 157 -15.03 14.17 4.17
C HIS A 157 -14.05 13.18 4.83
N PHE A 158 -12.99 12.81 4.12
CA PHE A 158 -12.04 11.79 4.56
C PHE A 158 -10.58 12.24 4.37
N GLU A 159 -9.80 12.26 5.45
CA GLU A 159 -8.37 12.59 5.42
C GLU A 159 -7.48 11.44 5.90
N ILE A 160 -6.20 11.51 5.49
CA ILE A 160 -5.11 10.71 6.06
C ILE A 160 -3.92 11.65 6.32
N ILE A 161 -3.52 11.77 7.59
CA ILE A 161 -2.50 12.75 8.03
C ILE A 161 -1.38 12.14 8.88
N CYS A 162 -0.21 12.79 8.91
CA CYS A 162 0.89 12.45 9.81
C CYS A 162 1.82 13.65 10.14
N ASP A 163 2.64 13.51 11.17
CA ASP A 163 3.69 14.46 11.51
C ASP A 163 4.96 14.30 10.64
N ASP A 164 5.94 15.18 10.83
CA ASP A 164 7.22 15.12 10.10
C ASP A 164 7.98 13.80 10.35
N ASP A 165 7.94 13.28 11.57
CA ASP A 165 8.69 12.10 11.95
C ASP A 165 8.11 10.83 11.31
N ASN A 166 6.79 10.73 11.22
CA ASN A 166 6.14 9.61 10.54
C ASN A 166 6.05 9.77 9.02
N LEU A 167 6.05 10.99 8.45
CA LEU A 167 6.28 11.13 7.01
C LEU A 167 7.63 10.49 6.63
N LYS A 168 8.68 10.82 7.38
CA LYS A 168 10.02 10.26 7.17
C LYS A 168 10.03 8.73 7.24
N ARG A 169 9.27 8.15 8.18
CA ARG A 169 9.15 6.69 8.34
C ARG A 169 8.26 6.05 7.28
N LEU A 170 7.23 6.74 6.79
CA LEU A 170 6.33 6.25 5.74
C LEU A 170 7.03 6.22 4.37
N ILE A 171 7.69 7.31 3.96
CA ILE A 171 8.21 7.50 2.60
C ILE A 171 9.71 7.81 2.48
N GLY A 172 10.45 7.88 3.60
CA GLY A 172 11.91 8.05 3.61
C GLY A 172 12.44 9.49 3.57
N ARG A 173 11.59 10.51 3.37
CA ARG A 173 12.00 11.93 3.28
C ARG A 173 10.88 12.89 3.68
N ASN A 174 11.24 14.15 3.99
CA ASN A 174 10.32 15.21 4.40
C ASN A 174 10.34 16.44 3.48
N THR A 175 11.09 16.40 2.39
CA THR A 175 11.15 17.50 1.42
C THR A 175 11.63 16.99 0.07
N GLY A 176 11.16 17.65 -0.99
CA GLY A 176 11.66 17.52 -2.36
C GLY A 176 11.71 16.10 -2.91
N ASP A 177 12.66 15.91 -3.82
CA ASP A 177 12.86 14.68 -4.56
C ASP A 177 13.60 13.59 -3.77
N LEU A 178 13.31 12.33 -4.09
CA LEU A 178 14.06 11.18 -3.59
C LEU A 178 15.55 11.32 -3.97
N ASN A 179 16.44 11.10 -3.00
CA ASN A 179 17.88 11.12 -3.26
C ASN A 179 18.27 9.97 -4.21
N ILE A 180 18.67 10.33 -5.44
CA ILE A 180 19.03 9.37 -6.49
C ILE A 180 20.53 9.00 -6.57
N THR A 181 21.36 9.44 -5.61
CA THR A 181 22.83 9.21 -5.62
C THR A 181 23.29 8.07 -4.71
N ALA A 182 22.37 7.35 -4.08
CA ALA A 182 22.62 6.20 -3.21
C ALA A 182 21.46 5.20 -3.32
N ASN A 183 21.63 3.98 -2.81
CA ASN A 183 20.49 3.07 -2.67
C ASN A 183 19.45 3.68 -1.71
N GLY A 184 18.17 3.47 -2.04
CA GLY A 184 17.07 3.72 -1.12
C GLY A 184 17.00 2.71 0.02
N ARG A 185 15.86 2.70 0.70
CA ARG A 185 15.57 2.02 1.95
C ARG A 185 15.80 0.52 1.93
N THR A 186 16.20 -0.01 3.09
CA THR A 186 16.27 -1.47 3.36
C THR A 186 15.40 -1.88 4.54
N ASP A 187 14.94 -0.90 5.33
CA ASP A 187 14.02 -1.03 6.45
C ASP A 187 12.56 -1.21 6.01
N ALA A 188 12.21 -0.74 4.81
CA ALA A 188 10.95 -1.04 4.13
C ALA A 188 11.22 -1.26 2.64
N VAL A 189 10.74 -2.39 2.09
CA VAL A 189 10.88 -2.75 0.67
C VAL A 189 9.64 -3.48 0.21
N PHE A 190 8.89 -2.90 -0.71
CA PHE A 190 7.65 -3.48 -1.26
C PHE A 190 7.31 -2.91 -2.64
N GLY A 191 6.26 -3.46 -3.26
CA GLY A 191 5.73 -2.99 -4.54
C GLY A 191 6.66 -3.20 -5.72
N GLU A 192 6.73 -2.23 -6.63
CA GLU A 192 7.69 -2.23 -7.73
C GLU A 192 9.11 -1.89 -7.24
N ILE A 193 10.12 -2.56 -7.79
CA ILE A 193 11.53 -2.37 -7.47
C ILE A 193 12.21 -1.58 -8.60
N TYR A 194 12.81 -0.45 -8.27
CA TYR A 194 13.40 0.46 -9.25
C TYR A 194 14.93 0.43 -9.26
N PHE A 195 15.52 0.57 -10.44
CA PHE A 195 16.96 0.59 -10.68
C PHE A 195 17.32 1.83 -11.49
N ARG A 196 18.05 2.80 -10.89
CA ARG A 196 18.58 3.94 -11.64
C ARG A 196 19.79 3.52 -12.45
N LEU A 197 19.72 3.72 -13.76
CA LEU A 197 20.80 3.51 -14.71
C LEU A 197 21.47 4.87 -15.04
N PRO A 198 22.80 5.00 -14.91
CA PRO A 198 23.53 6.16 -15.42
C PRO A 198 23.57 6.16 -16.96
N ALA A 199 23.77 7.33 -17.59
CA ALA A 199 23.72 7.46 -19.05
C ALA A 199 24.80 6.66 -19.81
N ASP A 200 25.91 6.32 -19.14
CA ASP A 200 27.00 5.50 -19.69
C ASP A 200 26.75 3.98 -19.57
N THR A 201 25.59 3.57 -19.06
CA THR A 201 25.16 2.16 -18.94
C THR A 201 25.26 1.43 -20.27
N ARG A 202 25.85 0.23 -20.23
CA ARG A 202 26.01 -0.64 -21.39
C ARG A 202 24.79 -1.54 -21.60
N LEU A 203 24.28 -1.53 -22.82
CA LEU A 203 23.22 -2.38 -23.32
C LEU A 203 23.82 -3.45 -24.22
N TYR A 204 23.40 -4.71 -24.06
CA TYR A 204 23.87 -5.82 -24.87
C TYR A 204 22.73 -6.41 -25.73
N PRO A 205 22.96 -6.72 -27.03
CA PRO A 205 21.92 -7.28 -27.91
C PRO A 205 21.56 -8.73 -27.56
N ARG A 206 22.37 -9.40 -26.73
CA ARG A 206 22.14 -10.75 -26.19
C ARG A 206 22.53 -10.77 -24.72
N ARG A 207 21.80 -11.52 -23.90
CA ARG A 207 22.13 -11.72 -22.49
C ARG A 207 23.54 -12.32 -22.34
N PRO A 208 24.47 -11.67 -21.63
CA PRO A 208 25.76 -12.27 -21.31
C PRO A 208 25.62 -13.49 -20.37
N PRO A 209 26.66 -14.32 -20.22
CA PRO A 209 26.63 -15.44 -19.27
C PRO A 209 26.39 -14.96 -17.84
N LEU A 210 25.81 -15.82 -17.00
CA LEU A 210 25.42 -15.45 -15.62
C LEU A 210 26.59 -15.14 -14.68
N THR A 211 27.83 -15.49 -15.09
CA THR A 211 29.08 -15.19 -14.39
C THR A 211 29.77 -13.92 -14.88
N GLU A 212 29.42 -13.44 -16.08
CA GLU A 212 30.10 -12.32 -16.73
C GLU A 212 29.37 -11.01 -16.48
N LYS A 213 30.16 -9.95 -16.23
CA LYS A 213 29.68 -8.60 -15.90
C LYS A 213 29.41 -7.74 -17.14
N SER A 214 29.90 -8.19 -18.30
CA SER A 214 29.79 -7.56 -19.62
C SER A 214 29.62 -8.63 -20.70
N GLY A 215 29.36 -8.20 -21.94
CA GLY A 215 29.24 -9.05 -23.11
C GLY A 215 29.85 -8.41 -24.37
N SER A 216 29.46 -8.90 -25.55
CA SER A 216 29.94 -8.41 -26.85
C SER A 216 28.87 -7.58 -27.57
N GLY A 217 29.32 -6.60 -28.38
CA GLY A 217 28.44 -5.78 -29.22
C GLY A 217 27.64 -4.76 -28.42
N GLU A 218 28.24 -4.17 -27.39
CA GLU A 218 27.56 -3.18 -26.54
C GLU A 218 27.23 -1.87 -27.26
N THR A 219 26.12 -1.27 -26.84
CA THR A 219 25.80 0.14 -27.06
C THR A 219 25.68 0.86 -25.73
N VAL A 220 25.74 2.20 -25.76
CA VAL A 220 25.59 3.06 -24.58
C VAL A 220 24.15 3.58 -24.52
N LEU A 221 23.59 3.72 -23.32
CA LEU A 221 22.21 4.17 -23.10
C LEU A 221 21.99 5.64 -23.52
N ASN A 222 22.98 6.51 -23.29
CA ASN A 222 23.02 7.95 -23.58
C ASN A 222 22.01 8.85 -22.83
N GLU A 223 21.03 8.28 -22.11
CA GLU A 223 20.16 8.98 -21.16
C GLU A 223 20.13 8.23 -19.81
N SER A 224 19.92 8.93 -18.70
CA SER A 224 19.70 8.27 -17.40
C SER A 224 18.25 7.83 -17.28
N LEU A 225 18.02 6.56 -16.99
CA LEU A 225 16.68 5.95 -16.90
C LEU A 225 16.48 5.22 -15.57
N PHE A 226 15.22 5.01 -15.21
CA PHE A 226 14.82 4.13 -14.11
C PHE A 226 14.15 2.89 -14.68
N VAL A 227 14.62 1.71 -14.31
CA VAL A 227 13.98 0.43 -14.67
C VAL A 227 13.16 -0.04 -13.50
N GLY A 228 11.85 -0.20 -13.67
CA GLY A 228 10.96 -0.80 -12.69
C GLY A 228 10.76 -2.29 -12.97
N VAL A 229 10.78 -3.11 -11.92
CA VAL A 229 10.46 -4.54 -11.96
C VAL A 229 9.36 -4.82 -10.94
N ARG A 230 8.16 -5.10 -11.43
CA ARG A 230 6.97 -5.38 -10.60
C ARG A 230 6.54 -6.82 -10.75
N PHE A 231 6.51 -7.58 -9.66
CA PHE A 231 5.94 -8.93 -9.65
C PHE A 231 4.43 -8.87 -9.44
N GLY A 232 3.67 -9.74 -10.10
CA GLY A 232 2.21 -9.83 -9.92
C GLY A 232 1.54 -10.89 -10.78
N GLY A 233 0.62 -11.65 -10.19
CA GLY A 233 -0.10 -12.71 -10.89
C GLY A 233 0.80 -13.84 -11.43
N GLY A 234 1.93 -14.12 -10.77
CA GLY A 234 2.93 -15.11 -11.21
C GLY A 234 4.02 -14.55 -12.14
N ASN A 235 3.79 -13.41 -12.77
CA ASN A 235 4.69 -12.80 -13.76
C ASN A 235 5.57 -11.71 -13.14
N ALA A 236 6.60 -11.28 -13.88
CA ALA A 236 7.28 -10.00 -13.65
C ALA A 236 7.07 -9.07 -14.85
N TYR A 237 6.78 -7.80 -14.56
CA TYR A 237 6.62 -6.74 -15.54
C TYR A 237 7.81 -5.81 -15.43
N VAL A 238 8.54 -5.62 -16.53
CA VAL A 238 9.70 -4.73 -16.62
C VAL A 238 9.31 -3.49 -17.42
N SER A 239 9.38 -2.34 -16.78
CA SER A 239 9.12 -1.02 -17.38
C SER A 239 10.37 -0.15 -17.29
N THR A 240 10.47 0.80 -18.21
CA THR A 240 11.52 1.82 -18.19
C THR A 240 10.87 3.19 -18.12
N TYR A 241 11.44 4.08 -17.33
CA TYR A 241 10.93 5.43 -17.02
C TYR A 241 12.04 6.46 -17.15
N ARG A 242 11.69 7.69 -17.53
CA ARG A 242 12.52 8.88 -17.36
C ARG A 242 12.30 9.49 -15.96
N ALA A 243 13.07 10.52 -15.63
CA ALA A 243 13.00 11.19 -14.32
C ALA A 243 11.66 11.89 -14.05
N ASP A 244 10.98 12.34 -15.10
CA ASP A 244 9.61 12.88 -15.09
C ASP A 244 8.52 11.79 -14.91
N GLY A 245 8.89 10.51 -14.85
CA GLY A 245 7.96 9.38 -14.85
C GLY A 245 7.46 8.95 -16.23
N THR A 246 7.86 9.65 -17.31
CA THR A 246 7.46 9.28 -18.68
C THR A 246 7.96 7.88 -19.01
N ARG A 247 7.02 7.01 -19.41
CA ARG A 247 7.29 5.59 -19.68
C ARG A 247 7.94 5.40 -21.06
N VAL A 248 9.06 4.69 -21.12
CA VAL A 248 9.87 4.47 -22.32
C VAL A 248 9.66 3.06 -22.88
N GLY A 249 9.15 2.97 -24.11
CA GLY A 249 8.89 1.70 -24.80
C GLY A 249 7.75 0.87 -24.19
N ALA A 250 7.53 -0.35 -24.67
CA ALA A 250 6.49 -1.25 -24.17
C ALA A 250 6.86 -1.89 -22.81
N THR A 251 5.89 -2.39 -22.05
CA THR A 251 6.17 -3.23 -20.86
C THR A 251 6.63 -4.60 -21.33
N LEU A 252 7.78 -5.07 -20.84
CA LEU A 252 8.22 -6.43 -21.10
C LEU A 252 7.65 -7.35 -20.01
N THR A 253 6.98 -8.43 -20.42
CA THR A 253 6.40 -9.42 -19.50
C THR A 253 7.28 -10.66 -19.47
N GLU A 254 7.81 -10.99 -18.30
CA GLU A 254 8.44 -12.27 -18.02
C GLU A 254 7.39 -13.21 -17.39
N ASN A 255 6.89 -14.15 -18.19
CA ASN A 255 5.90 -15.12 -17.75
C ASN A 255 6.47 -16.07 -16.69
N ASP A 256 5.65 -16.43 -15.70
CA ASP A 256 5.97 -17.32 -14.58
C ASP A 256 7.20 -16.91 -13.74
N ALA A 257 7.70 -15.68 -13.90
CA ALA A 257 8.94 -15.22 -13.27
C ALA A 257 8.92 -15.31 -11.74
N GLU A 258 7.76 -15.15 -11.08
CA GLU A 258 7.62 -15.29 -9.63
C GLU A 258 7.71 -16.75 -9.17
N TYR A 259 7.19 -17.69 -9.98
CA TYR A 259 7.28 -19.13 -9.71
C TYR A 259 8.68 -19.69 -10.01
N GLU A 260 9.31 -19.22 -11.09
CA GLU A 260 10.62 -19.66 -11.53
C GLU A 260 11.78 -19.02 -10.75
N LEU A 261 11.54 -17.93 -10.01
CA LEU A 261 12.56 -17.11 -9.34
C LEU A 261 13.60 -17.92 -8.55
N TYR A 262 13.14 -18.89 -7.74
CA TYR A 262 14.01 -19.80 -6.98
C TYR A 262 14.91 -20.66 -7.90
N ARG A 263 14.36 -21.15 -9.02
CA ARG A 263 15.11 -21.92 -10.02
C ARG A 263 16.07 -21.03 -10.82
N GLN A 264 15.72 -19.78 -11.10
CA GLN A 264 16.63 -18.83 -11.75
C GLN A 264 17.82 -18.50 -10.84
N ALA A 265 17.59 -18.28 -9.54
CA ALA A 265 18.66 -18.15 -8.55
C ALA A 265 19.57 -19.38 -8.50
N GLU A 266 19.01 -20.59 -8.60
CA GLU A 266 19.81 -21.82 -8.70
C GLU A 266 20.66 -21.85 -9.98
N LYS A 267 20.12 -21.48 -11.15
CA LYS A 267 20.89 -21.45 -12.41
C LYS A 267 22.12 -20.54 -12.32
N VAL A 268 22.03 -19.40 -11.63
CA VAL A 268 23.20 -18.53 -11.35
C VAL A 268 24.23 -19.27 -10.49
N VAL A 269 23.81 -19.82 -9.35
CA VAL A 269 24.71 -20.55 -8.43
C VAL A 269 25.41 -21.73 -9.15
N GLN A 270 24.68 -22.48 -9.97
CA GLN A 270 25.24 -23.59 -10.74
C GLN A 270 26.18 -23.10 -11.87
N ALA A 271 25.93 -21.94 -12.48
CA ALA A 271 26.85 -21.33 -13.46
C ALA A 271 28.20 -20.97 -12.83
N TYR A 272 28.20 -20.36 -11.63
CA TYR A 272 29.44 -20.08 -10.88
C TYR A 272 30.21 -21.35 -10.53
N ARG A 273 29.51 -22.43 -10.13
CA ARG A 273 30.13 -23.74 -9.88
C ARG A 273 30.70 -24.38 -11.15
N ALA A 274 29.98 -24.34 -12.25
CA ALA A 274 30.41 -24.90 -13.54
C ALA A 274 31.64 -24.16 -14.09
N ALA A 275 31.69 -22.84 -13.94
CA ALA A 275 32.84 -21.99 -14.26
C ALA A 275 34.04 -22.18 -13.31
N ARG A 276 33.89 -22.98 -12.23
CA ARG A 276 34.89 -23.16 -11.16
C ARG A 276 35.36 -21.84 -10.54
N ALA A 277 34.43 -20.89 -10.37
CA ALA A 277 34.72 -19.59 -9.78
C ALA A 277 35.30 -19.74 -8.35
N SER A 278 36.22 -18.85 -7.97
CA SER A 278 36.85 -18.83 -6.64
C SER A 278 35.86 -18.55 -5.51
N GLN A 279 34.73 -17.90 -5.83
CA GLN A 279 33.61 -17.65 -4.94
C GLN A 279 32.32 -18.04 -5.65
N VAL A 280 31.36 -18.58 -4.89
CA VAL A 280 30.03 -18.98 -5.38
C VAL A 280 28.99 -18.31 -4.48
N PRO A 281 28.04 -17.53 -5.03
CA PRO A 281 27.08 -16.80 -4.21
C PRO A 281 26.09 -17.74 -3.53
N ALA A 282 25.62 -17.34 -2.34
CA ALA A 282 24.57 -18.04 -1.62
C ALA A 282 23.26 -17.98 -2.43
N HIS A 283 22.51 -19.08 -2.45
CA HIS A 283 21.27 -19.19 -3.23
C HIS A 283 20.21 -18.18 -2.80
N SER A 284 20.03 -18.01 -1.49
CA SER A 284 19.20 -16.97 -0.85
C SER A 284 19.61 -15.56 -1.27
N ALA A 285 20.91 -15.26 -1.24
CA ALA A 285 21.42 -13.95 -1.67
C ALA A 285 21.13 -13.67 -3.16
N VAL A 286 21.28 -14.66 -4.04
CA VAL A 286 20.90 -14.49 -5.45
C VAL A 286 19.39 -14.34 -5.62
N TYR A 287 18.58 -15.07 -4.86
CA TYR A 287 17.12 -14.93 -4.89
C TYR A 287 16.69 -13.52 -4.49
N GLU A 288 17.23 -12.97 -3.41
CA GLU A 288 16.97 -11.59 -2.98
C GLU A 288 17.49 -10.56 -3.99
N LEU A 289 18.68 -10.76 -4.57
CA LEU A 289 19.18 -9.93 -5.67
C LEU A 289 18.18 -9.89 -6.84
N LEU A 290 17.71 -11.05 -7.31
CA LEU A 290 16.80 -11.14 -8.46
C LEU A 290 15.39 -10.61 -8.16
N ARG A 291 14.96 -10.58 -6.89
CA ARG A 291 13.65 -10.11 -6.42
C ARG A 291 13.63 -8.63 -6.08
N TYR A 292 14.59 -8.18 -5.27
CA TYR A 292 14.63 -6.87 -4.61
C TYR A 292 15.76 -5.98 -5.12
N GLY A 293 16.65 -6.49 -5.99
CA GLY A 293 17.84 -5.77 -6.47
C GLY A 293 18.95 -5.60 -5.44
N ARG A 294 18.71 -6.04 -4.19
CA ARG A 294 19.55 -5.84 -3.01
C ARG A 294 19.29 -6.95 -2.00
N ILE A 295 20.26 -7.16 -1.11
CA ILE A 295 20.17 -8.16 -0.03
C ILE A 295 19.53 -7.53 1.19
N LEU A 296 18.52 -8.20 1.74
CA LEU A 296 17.77 -7.82 2.95
C LEU A 296 17.98 -8.83 4.08
N GLY A 297 18.24 -10.09 3.73
CA GLY A 297 18.53 -11.17 4.66
C GLY A 297 19.98 -11.22 5.14
N PRO A 298 20.31 -12.17 6.03
CA PRO A 298 21.65 -12.29 6.63
C PRO A 298 22.72 -12.85 5.68
N ASP A 299 22.31 -13.47 4.56
CA ASP A 299 23.20 -14.16 3.65
C ASP A 299 23.85 -13.19 2.65
N ARG A 300 25.13 -12.87 2.85
CA ARG A 300 25.86 -11.91 2.00
C ARG A 300 26.05 -12.41 0.57
N LEU A 301 25.75 -11.56 -0.41
CA LEU A 301 26.09 -11.79 -1.82
C LEU A 301 27.62 -11.80 -2.01
N THR A 302 28.18 -12.95 -2.37
CA THR A 302 29.63 -13.15 -2.51
C THR A 302 29.93 -14.01 -3.76
N PRO A 303 30.45 -13.45 -4.86
CA PRO A 303 30.96 -12.09 -5.02
C PRO A 303 29.83 -11.04 -5.09
N GLY A 304 30.07 -9.87 -4.49
CA GLY A 304 29.05 -8.80 -4.38
C GLY A 304 28.62 -8.20 -5.72
N ASP A 305 29.43 -8.38 -6.76
CA ASP A 305 29.17 -7.96 -8.15
C ASP A 305 28.59 -9.10 -9.02
N THR A 306 27.93 -10.09 -8.39
CA THR A 306 27.13 -11.11 -9.10
C THR A 306 26.13 -10.41 -10.04
N PRO A 307 26.15 -10.67 -11.36
CA PRO A 307 25.32 -9.97 -12.33
C PRO A 307 23.81 -10.23 -12.16
N HIS A 308 23.02 -9.16 -12.30
CA HIS A 308 21.56 -9.20 -12.36
C HIS A 308 21.11 -8.80 -13.76
N TRP A 309 21.22 -9.75 -14.70
CA TRP A 309 20.83 -9.51 -16.09
C TRP A 309 19.30 -9.46 -16.26
N ARG A 310 18.79 -8.34 -16.79
CA ARG A 310 17.41 -8.19 -17.29
C ARG A 310 17.39 -7.58 -18.68
N GLN A 311 16.34 -7.85 -19.44
CA GLN A 311 16.06 -7.16 -20.70
C GLN A 311 15.16 -5.96 -20.42
N ILE A 312 15.43 -4.83 -21.05
CA ILE A 312 14.66 -3.58 -20.89
C ILE A 312 14.25 -3.01 -22.24
N ALA A 313 13.17 -2.23 -22.24
CA ALA A 313 12.81 -1.39 -23.37
C ALA A 313 13.50 -0.02 -23.25
N THR A 314 13.84 0.57 -24.39
CA THR A 314 14.45 1.90 -24.55
C THR A 314 13.82 2.59 -25.76
N ALA A 315 14.11 3.88 -25.97
CA ALA A 315 13.67 4.59 -27.18
C ALA A 315 14.20 3.94 -28.48
N ASN A 316 15.34 3.24 -28.41
CA ASN A 316 16.03 2.65 -29.55
C ASN A 316 15.78 1.12 -29.70
N GLY A 317 14.76 0.59 -29.04
CA GLY A 317 14.45 -0.85 -29.03
C GLY A 317 14.75 -1.51 -27.68
N GLN A 318 15.13 -2.79 -27.68
CA GLN A 318 15.36 -3.57 -26.46
C GLN A 318 16.83 -3.98 -26.29
N GLY A 319 17.30 -4.05 -25.04
CA GLY A 319 18.67 -4.46 -24.72
C GLY A 319 18.78 -5.12 -23.35
N TRP A 320 19.84 -5.91 -23.15
CA TRP A 320 20.17 -6.53 -21.87
C TRP A 320 21.07 -5.62 -21.03
N VAL A 321 20.74 -5.45 -19.76
CA VAL A 321 21.45 -4.60 -18.80
C VAL A 321 21.72 -5.38 -17.51
N ASN A 322 22.85 -5.10 -16.85
CA ASN A 322 23.18 -5.63 -15.53
C ASN A 322 22.69 -4.66 -14.46
N LEU A 323 21.56 -4.98 -13.83
CA LEU A 323 20.95 -4.18 -12.77
C LEU A 323 21.75 -4.19 -11.45
N ASN A 324 22.82 -4.98 -11.37
CA ASN A 324 23.79 -4.96 -10.27
C ASN A 324 25.18 -4.44 -10.67
N ALA A 325 25.28 -3.71 -11.79
CA ALA A 325 26.50 -3.01 -12.15
C ALA A 325 26.84 -1.86 -11.18
N THR A 326 28.12 -1.49 -11.13
CA THR A 326 28.59 -0.28 -10.44
C THR A 326 27.85 0.96 -10.95
N GLY A 327 27.45 1.85 -10.04
CA GLY A 327 26.67 3.05 -10.38
C GLY A 327 25.16 2.83 -10.49
N VAL A 328 24.67 1.59 -10.47
CA VAL A 328 23.23 1.29 -10.43
C VAL A 328 22.71 1.30 -9.00
N PHE A 329 21.84 2.26 -8.70
CA PHE A 329 21.19 2.43 -7.38
C PHE A 329 19.77 1.86 -7.37
N LYS A 330 19.37 1.27 -6.24
CA LYS A 330 18.12 0.51 -6.09
C LYS A 330 17.15 1.20 -5.14
N TYR A 331 15.87 1.23 -5.52
CA TYR A 331 14.75 1.79 -4.77
C TYR A 331 13.54 0.85 -4.90
N SER A 332 12.43 1.23 -4.27
CA SER A 332 11.16 0.53 -4.32
C SER A 332 9.99 1.50 -4.15
N ASP A 333 8.74 1.03 -4.26
CA ASP A 333 7.57 1.84 -3.89
C ASP A 333 7.72 2.45 -2.48
N ALA A 334 8.34 1.74 -1.52
CA ALA A 334 8.58 2.21 -0.15
C ALA A 334 9.46 3.49 -0.01
N ASP A 335 10.09 3.92 -1.11
CA ASP A 335 10.88 5.15 -1.21
C ASP A 335 10.06 6.33 -1.80
N ALA A 336 8.79 6.11 -2.15
CA ALA A 336 7.88 7.05 -2.81
C ALA A 336 8.55 7.92 -3.90
N PRO A 337 9.12 7.32 -4.96
CA PRO A 337 9.93 8.05 -5.92
C PRO A 337 9.11 9.04 -6.76
N HIS A 338 9.70 10.19 -7.10
CA HIS A 338 9.04 11.24 -7.90
C HIS A 338 8.61 10.74 -9.29
N TRP A 339 9.41 9.88 -9.94
CA TRP A 339 9.07 9.25 -11.22
C TRP A 339 7.91 8.24 -11.13
N ALA A 340 7.43 7.90 -9.93
CA ALA A 340 6.19 7.14 -9.71
C ALA A 340 4.99 8.05 -9.29
N GLY A 341 5.10 9.35 -9.55
CA GLY A 341 4.10 10.36 -9.22
C GLY A 341 3.96 10.55 -7.72
N TRP A 342 5.05 11.00 -7.08
CA TRP A 342 5.09 11.41 -5.67
C TRP A 342 5.78 12.77 -5.53
N GLN A 343 5.04 13.78 -5.08
CA GLN A 343 5.53 15.15 -4.89
C GLN A 343 5.28 15.60 -3.45
N LEU A 344 6.28 16.22 -2.83
CA LEU A 344 6.14 16.80 -1.48
C LEU A 344 6.03 18.31 -1.63
N LEU A 345 4.92 18.85 -1.17
CA LEU A 345 4.55 20.25 -1.24
C LEU A 345 4.38 20.80 0.18
N MET A 346 4.74 22.05 0.40
CA MET A 346 4.71 22.67 1.74
C MET A 346 4.31 24.12 1.59
N ASP A 347 3.31 24.52 2.37
CA ASP A 347 2.78 25.89 2.41
C ASP A 347 2.12 26.09 3.77
N TYR A 348 2.85 26.70 4.71
CA TYR A 348 2.40 26.83 6.11
C TYR A 348 3.04 28.01 6.86
N ASP A 349 3.92 28.78 6.23
CA ASP A 349 4.71 29.83 6.88
C ASP A 349 4.02 31.21 6.87
N ASP A 350 3.13 31.45 5.90
CA ASP A 350 2.28 32.65 5.78
C ASP A 350 1.11 32.67 6.79
N GLN A 351 0.67 31.49 7.22
CA GLN A 351 -0.43 31.26 8.16
C GLN A 351 -1.79 31.76 7.66
N ASP A 352 -2.01 31.85 6.35
CA ASP A 352 -3.36 31.92 5.81
C ASP A 352 -3.82 30.52 5.31
N SER A 353 -5.11 30.35 5.02
CA SER A 353 -5.66 29.05 4.60
C SER A 353 -5.73 28.90 3.06
N ARG A 354 -4.87 29.61 2.34
CA ARG A 354 -4.75 29.61 0.88
C ARG A 354 -3.57 28.77 0.41
N CYS A 355 -3.66 28.27 -0.82
CA CYS A 355 -2.56 27.65 -1.55
C CYS A 355 -1.86 28.68 -2.45
N ASP A 356 -0.64 29.03 -2.05
CA ASP A 356 0.24 29.98 -2.74
C ASP A 356 1.37 29.27 -3.49
N ILE A 357 1.34 27.92 -3.50
CA ILE A 357 2.23 27.09 -4.33
C ILE A 357 2.04 27.37 -5.83
N ASP A 358 3.00 28.10 -6.38
CA ASP A 358 3.25 28.39 -7.79
C ASP A 358 2.91 27.25 -8.76
N ALA A 359 3.33 26.02 -8.45
CA ALA A 359 3.15 24.85 -9.29
C ALA A 359 1.70 24.34 -9.33
N LEU A 360 0.93 24.56 -8.28
CA LEU A 360 -0.51 24.25 -8.22
C LEU A 360 -1.31 25.32 -8.95
N ARG A 361 -1.00 26.60 -8.73
CA ARG A 361 -1.64 27.72 -9.44
C ARG A 361 -1.46 27.60 -10.95
N LYS A 362 -0.23 27.44 -11.45
CA LYS A 362 0.07 27.23 -12.88
C LYS A 362 -0.53 25.95 -13.50
N MET A 363 -1.04 25.02 -12.69
CA MET A 363 -1.72 23.82 -13.16
C MET A 363 -3.24 24.06 -13.36
N LEU A 364 -3.79 25.01 -12.60
CA LEU A 364 -5.19 25.41 -12.55
C LEU A 364 -5.51 26.68 -13.34
N ASP A 365 -4.51 27.51 -13.62
CA ASP A 365 -4.47 28.53 -14.68
C ASP A 365 -4.64 27.82 -16.04
N GLU A 366 -5.76 28.05 -16.74
CA GLU A 366 -6.14 27.35 -17.97
C GLU A 366 -5.69 28.13 -19.22
N ASP A 367 -5.75 29.46 -19.19
CA ASP A 367 -5.35 30.31 -20.32
C ASP A 367 -3.88 30.80 -20.27
N GLY A 368 -3.26 30.76 -19.09
CA GLY A 368 -1.85 31.07 -18.87
C GLY A 368 -1.56 32.57 -18.65
N ASP A 369 -2.55 33.39 -18.32
CA ASP A 369 -2.35 34.82 -18.03
C ASP A 369 -1.71 35.10 -16.65
N GLY A 370 -1.64 34.10 -15.77
CA GLY A 370 -1.11 34.18 -14.41
C GLY A 370 -2.15 34.46 -13.32
N ILE A 371 -3.44 34.47 -13.66
CA ILE A 371 -4.60 34.75 -12.80
C ILE A 371 -5.49 33.51 -12.76
N THR A 372 -5.22 32.57 -11.85
CA THR A 372 -6.06 31.37 -11.70
C THR A 372 -7.46 31.74 -11.20
N THR A 373 -8.44 31.85 -12.11
CA THR A 373 -9.82 32.19 -11.78
C THR A 373 -10.57 31.03 -11.14
N ARG A 374 -11.73 31.32 -10.52
CA ARG A 374 -12.61 30.27 -10.00
C ARG A 374 -13.07 29.31 -11.11
N SER A 375 -13.46 29.82 -12.28
CA SER A 375 -13.98 28.98 -13.36
C SER A 375 -12.91 28.05 -13.92
N GLU A 376 -11.67 28.52 -14.08
CA GLU A 376 -10.56 27.67 -14.52
C GLU A 376 -10.21 26.64 -13.45
N ALA A 377 -10.15 27.03 -12.17
CA ALA A 377 -9.96 26.08 -11.09
C ALA A 377 -11.06 24.99 -11.09
N GLU A 378 -12.34 25.35 -11.26
CA GLU A 378 -13.44 24.38 -11.40
C GLU A 378 -13.31 23.47 -12.63
N ASN A 379 -12.85 23.99 -13.78
CA ASN A 379 -12.62 23.22 -15.00
C ASN A 379 -11.42 22.27 -14.87
N ARG A 380 -10.27 22.82 -14.47
CA ARG A 380 -8.98 22.12 -14.37
C ARG A 380 -8.99 21.09 -13.25
N LEU A 381 -9.70 21.32 -12.14
CA LEU A 381 -9.94 20.28 -11.13
C LEU A 381 -10.77 19.10 -11.65
N LYS A 382 -11.49 19.21 -12.78
CA LYS A 382 -12.19 18.09 -13.43
C LYS A 382 -11.34 17.38 -14.49
N ASP A 383 -10.18 17.94 -14.85
CA ASP A 383 -9.27 17.34 -15.83
C ASP A 383 -8.58 16.08 -15.28
N ALA A 384 -8.54 15.02 -16.11
CA ALA A 384 -8.06 13.71 -15.71
C ALA A 384 -6.53 13.62 -15.57
N GLU A 385 -5.76 14.57 -16.14
CA GLU A 385 -4.31 14.66 -15.98
C GLU A 385 -3.92 15.51 -14.76
N VAL A 386 -4.63 16.61 -14.51
CA VAL A 386 -4.56 17.39 -13.26
C VAL A 386 -4.86 16.49 -12.07
N GLN A 387 -6.01 15.80 -12.07
CA GLN A 387 -6.39 14.86 -11.01
C GLN A 387 -5.36 13.73 -10.81
N ARG A 388 -4.79 13.19 -11.90
CA ARG A 388 -3.71 12.18 -11.80
C ARG A 388 -2.46 12.73 -11.13
N THR A 389 -2.14 13.99 -11.36
CA THR A 389 -0.96 14.67 -10.81
C THR A 389 -1.18 15.04 -9.34
N MET A 390 -2.31 15.66 -9.00
CA MET A 390 -2.71 15.99 -7.63
C MET A 390 -2.83 14.75 -6.73
N ARG A 391 -3.28 13.62 -7.29
CA ARG A 391 -3.29 12.32 -6.61
C ARG A 391 -1.90 11.81 -6.18
N GLY A 392 -0.81 12.38 -6.71
CA GLY A 392 0.56 12.10 -6.31
C GLY A 392 1.12 13.02 -5.20
N MET A 393 0.37 14.04 -4.78
CA MET A 393 0.88 15.05 -3.86
C MET A 393 0.75 14.62 -2.39
N VAL A 394 1.70 15.07 -1.58
CA VAL A 394 1.67 15.04 -0.12
C VAL A 394 1.97 16.46 0.33
N CYS A 395 1.02 17.11 1.00
CA CYS A 395 1.04 18.54 1.24
C CYS A 395 1.12 18.82 2.74
N LYS A 396 2.00 19.74 3.17
CA LYS A 396 2.03 20.24 4.55
C LYS A 396 1.41 21.63 4.62
N PHE A 397 0.30 21.76 5.35
CA PHE A 397 -0.40 23.02 5.61
C PHE A 397 -1.10 22.98 6.98
N PRO A 398 -1.57 24.12 7.52
CA PRO A 398 -2.40 24.16 8.72
C PRO A 398 -3.80 23.60 8.47
N THR A 399 -4.26 22.69 9.34
CA THR A 399 -5.57 22.04 9.20
C THR A 399 -6.74 23.02 9.15
N GLU A 400 -7.69 22.77 8.24
CA GLU A 400 -8.92 23.56 8.11
C GLU A 400 -9.82 23.49 9.36
N TRP A 401 -9.64 22.45 10.20
CA TRP A 401 -10.43 22.21 11.41
C TRP A 401 -9.96 22.93 12.68
N GLN A 402 -8.95 23.81 12.59
CA GLN A 402 -8.47 24.62 13.72
C GLN A 402 -9.39 25.84 13.94
N ARG A 403 -10.00 25.96 15.13
CA ARG A 403 -10.94 27.04 15.46
C ARG A 403 -10.24 28.37 15.71
N SER A 404 -9.13 28.34 16.44
CA SER A 404 -8.34 29.53 16.75
C SER A 404 -7.78 30.15 15.46
N GLY A 405 -7.92 31.48 15.31
CA GLY A 405 -7.36 32.23 14.18
C GLY A 405 -8.14 32.18 12.87
N ILE A 406 -9.38 31.67 12.83
CA ILE A 406 -10.17 31.57 11.57
C ILE A 406 -10.31 32.94 10.89
N ALA A 407 -10.60 34.00 11.64
CA ALA A 407 -10.79 35.34 11.07
C ALA A 407 -9.54 35.81 10.32
N GLU A 408 -8.36 35.63 10.91
CA GLU A 408 -7.07 35.97 10.31
C GLU A 408 -6.76 35.11 9.08
N ARG A 409 -6.85 33.78 9.21
CA ARG A 409 -6.47 32.84 8.13
C ARG A 409 -7.33 32.94 6.87
N TRP A 410 -8.57 33.38 7.03
CA TRP A 410 -9.53 33.50 5.92
C TRP A 410 -9.76 34.95 5.49
N ASN A 411 -9.08 35.94 6.10
CA ASN A 411 -9.27 37.36 5.77
C ASN A 411 -8.91 37.72 4.32
N TRP A 412 -8.21 36.87 3.58
CA TRP A 412 -8.01 37.06 2.14
C TRP A 412 -9.33 36.99 1.35
N LEU A 413 -10.34 36.25 1.84
CA LEU A 413 -11.69 36.24 1.24
C LEU A 413 -12.35 37.62 1.24
N THR A 414 -12.07 38.50 2.21
CA THR A 414 -12.66 39.86 2.23
C THR A 414 -11.90 40.84 1.33
N GLN A 415 -10.86 40.37 0.64
CA GLN A 415 -9.89 41.21 -0.06
C GLN A 415 -9.75 40.88 -1.55
N GLU A 416 -9.92 39.63 -1.98
CA GLU A 416 -9.70 39.23 -3.37
C GLU A 416 -11.00 39.14 -4.18
N GLY A 417 -11.19 40.09 -5.11
CA GLY A 417 -12.41 40.19 -5.91
C GLY A 417 -12.40 41.36 -6.90
N PRO A 418 -13.49 41.51 -7.68
CA PRO A 418 -13.57 42.40 -8.86
C PRO A 418 -13.40 43.89 -8.56
N ASP A 419 -13.61 44.33 -7.31
CA ASP A 419 -13.62 45.75 -6.93
C ASP A 419 -12.31 46.23 -6.26
N ARG A 420 -11.21 45.47 -6.32
CA ARG A 420 -9.94 45.88 -5.66
C ARG A 420 -9.01 46.67 -6.59
N GLU A 421 -8.93 47.98 -6.39
CA GLU A 421 -7.75 48.78 -6.77
C GLU A 421 -6.56 48.43 -5.86
N THR A 422 -5.75 47.45 -6.26
CA THR A 422 -4.37 47.29 -5.75
C THR A 422 -3.36 47.38 -6.88
N SER A 423 -2.17 47.90 -6.56
CA SER A 423 -1.02 47.89 -7.48
C SER A 423 -0.42 46.49 -7.71
N ALA A 424 -1.03 45.45 -7.15
CA ALA A 424 -0.81 44.05 -7.46
C ALA A 424 -2.05 43.54 -8.23
N THR A 425 -1.81 42.82 -9.32
CA THR A 425 -2.83 42.24 -10.19
C THR A 425 -3.85 41.43 -9.38
N PRO A 426 -5.18 41.63 -9.55
CA PRO A 426 -6.18 40.78 -8.90
C PRO A 426 -5.98 39.33 -9.32
N SER A 427 -5.89 38.42 -8.36
CA SER A 427 -5.58 36.99 -8.59
C SER A 427 -6.74 36.16 -9.11
N LEU A 428 -7.98 36.68 -9.08
CA LEU A 428 -9.20 36.00 -9.50
C LEU A 428 -10.19 37.02 -10.10
N ASN A 429 -10.56 36.87 -11.38
CA ASN A 429 -11.52 37.78 -12.05
C ASN A 429 -13.01 37.38 -11.88
N ASP A 430 -13.28 36.17 -11.39
CA ASP A 430 -14.58 35.71 -10.86
C ASP A 430 -14.40 35.33 -9.38
N SER A 431 -15.10 36.02 -8.48
CA SER A 431 -14.56 36.28 -7.14
C SER A 431 -14.59 35.10 -6.16
N THR A 432 -13.48 34.87 -5.45
CA THR A 432 -13.51 34.22 -4.13
C THR A 432 -14.03 35.16 -3.03
N TYR A 433 -14.16 36.46 -3.35
CA TYR A 433 -14.66 37.51 -2.48
C TYR A 433 -15.87 37.08 -1.65
N LEU A 434 -15.77 37.31 -0.36
CA LEU A 434 -16.86 37.24 0.58
C LEU A 434 -17.01 38.63 1.19
N SER A 435 -18.21 39.21 1.11
CA SER A 435 -18.41 40.58 1.58
C SER A 435 -18.13 40.68 3.08
N GLN A 436 -17.74 41.87 3.54
CA GLN A 436 -17.53 42.14 4.97
C GLN A 436 -18.80 41.88 5.82
N ALA A 437 -19.98 41.88 5.20
CA ALA A 437 -21.25 41.55 5.85
C ALA A 437 -21.54 40.04 5.91
N ASP A 438 -21.05 39.25 4.96
CA ASP A 438 -21.25 37.80 4.89
C ASP A 438 -20.15 37.01 5.62
N PHE A 439 -18.95 37.58 5.74
CA PHE A 439 -17.81 36.97 6.42
C PHE A 439 -18.10 36.48 7.85
N PRO A 440 -18.86 37.21 8.70
CA PRO A 440 -19.21 36.72 10.03
C PRO A 440 -20.02 35.41 10.03
N GLU A 441 -20.91 35.19 9.06
CA GLU A 441 -21.70 33.95 8.99
C GLU A 441 -20.86 32.78 8.46
N PHE A 442 -19.98 33.02 7.49
CA PHE A 442 -18.96 32.04 7.10
C PHE A 442 -18.06 31.66 8.29
N GLN A 443 -17.55 32.65 9.04
CA GLN A 443 -16.73 32.39 10.22
C GLN A 443 -17.48 31.52 11.23
N ARG A 444 -18.75 31.83 11.54
CA ARG A 444 -19.58 31.02 12.44
C ARG A 444 -19.77 29.58 11.93
N TYR A 445 -19.97 29.40 10.62
CA TYR A 445 -20.07 28.08 9.99
C TYR A 445 -18.78 27.26 10.14
N VAL A 446 -17.62 27.83 9.80
CA VAL A 446 -16.32 27.14 9.94
C VAL A 446 -15.99 26.88 11.42
N GLU A 447 -16.28 27.82 12.33
CA GLU A 447 -16.08 27.63 13.78
C GLU A 447 -16.92 26.48 14.37
N ALA A 448 -18.14 26.26 13.85
CA ALA A 448 -19.01 25.17 14.24
C ALA A 448 -18.47 23.81 13.76
N LEU A 449 -17.92 23.75 12.53
CA LEU A 449 -17.29 22.55 12.00
C LEU A 449 -15.93 22.26 12.67
N ALA A 450 -15.18 23.28 13.08
CA ALA A 450 -13.87 23.15 13.71
C ALA A 450 -13.89 22.30 14.99
N PHE A 451 -12.92 21.39 15.11
CA PHE A 451 -12.79 20.42 16.21
C PHE A 451 -11.36 20.24 16.74
N TRP A 452 -10.33 20.80 16.08
CA TRP A 452 -8.94 20.40 16.32
C TRP A 452 -8.51 20.57 17.79
N GLU A 453 -8.83 21.71 18.41
CA GLU A 453 -8.53 21.98 19.81
C GLU A 453 -9.33 21.09 20.78
N LEU A 454 -10.48 20.57 20.36
CA LEU A 454 -11.27 19.60 21.15
C LEU A 454 -10.77 18.17 20.97
N ALA A 455 -10.11 17.86 19.86
CA ALA A 455 -9.45 16.59 19.63
C ALA A 455 -8.16 16.44 20.46
N ALA A 456 -7.47 17.56 20.73
CA ALA A 456 -6.35 17.65 21.66
C ALA A 456 -5.31 16.53 21.47
N LEU A 457 -4.84 16.34 20.22
CA LEU A 457 -3.91 15.28 19.86
C LEU A 457 -2.48 15.64 20.34
N ASP A 458 -1.96 14.90 21.31
CA ASP A 458 -0.68 15.20 21.98
C ASP A 458 0.58 15.09 21.07
N ASP A 459 0.47 14.41 19.92
CA ASP A 459 1.61 13.98 19.10
C ASP A 459 1.55 14.45 17.64
N ILE A 460 0.63 15.34 17.29
CA ILE A 460 0.54 15.96 15.96
C ILE A 460 0.09 17.42 16.08
N GLY A 461 0.90 18.34 15.55
CA GLY A 461 0.59 19.78 15.54
C GLY A 461 -0.48 20.14 14.51
N SER A 462 -1.01 21.37 14.54
CA SER A 462 -2.05 21.80 13.59
C SER A 462 -1.54 21.95 12.15
N ALA A 463 -0.26 22.20 11.94
CA ALA A 463 0.40 22.08 10.64
C ALA A 463 1.01 20.67 10.48
N HIS A 464 0.47 19.88 9.58
CA HIS A 464 0.85 18.47 9.37
C HIS A 464 0.74 18.04 7.91
N TRP A 465 1.23 16.84 7.60
CA TRP A 465 1.23 16.31 6.24
C TRP A 465 -0.09 15.62 5.93
N HIS A 466 -0.76 16.05 4.88
CA HIS A 466 -1.95 15.45 4.29
C HIS A 466 -1.57 14.62 3.06
N PHE A 467 -2.11 13.40 2.95
CA PHE A 467 -1.98 12.55 1.76
C PHE A 467 -3.29 12.49 0.98
N HIS A 468 -3.22 12.46 -0.35
CA HIS A 468 -4.37 12.08 -1.16
C HIS A 468 -4.89 10.67 -0.74
N PRO A 469 -6.07 10.53 -0.11
CA PRO A 469 -6.45 9.31 0.60
C PRO A 469 -6.48 8.05 -0.29
N ARG A 470 -6.96 8.18 -1.54
CA ARG A 470 -7.01 7.04 -2.49
C ARG A 470 -5.60 6.54 -2.87
N LYS A 471 -4.61 7.44 -2.97
CA LYS A 471 -3.21 7.09 -3.32
C LYS A 471 -2.51 6.43 -2.14
N PHE A 472 -2.69 6.96 -0.93
CA PHE A 472 -2.17 6.33 0.29
C PHE A 472 -2.68 4.88 0.41
N ILE A 473 -3.98 4.67 0.25
CA ILE A 473 -4.59 3.33 0.33
C ILE A 473 -4.10 2.42 -0.80
N GLU A 474 -4.09 2.88 -2.07
CA GLU A 474 -3.53 2.12 -3.19
C GLU A 474 -2.06 1.71 -2.95
N HIS A 475 -1.25 2.63 -2.45
CA HIS A 475 0.18 2.44 -2.24
C HIS A 475 0.48 1.49 -1.07
N PHE A 476 -0.06 1.75 0.12
CA PHE A 476 0.23 0.93 1.29
C PHE A 476 -0.44 -0.46 1.27
N ARG A 477 -1.41 -0.71 0.37
CA ARG A 477 -1.85 -2.07 0.03
C ARG A 477 -0.74 -2.92 -0.59
N LYS A 478 0.19 -2.31 -1.35
CA LYS A 478 1.33 -3.01 -1.98
C LYS A 478 2.37 -3.49 -0.97
N CYS A 479 2.33 -2.95 0.26
CA CYS A 479 3.29 -3.25 1.32
C CYS A 479 3.30 -4.72 1.75
N GLY A 480 2.14 -5.37 1.88
CA GLY A 480 2.03 -6.80 2.25
C GLY A 480 2.53 -7.19 3.65
N TRP A 481 3.31 -6.33 4.33
CA TRP A 481 3.79 -6.52 5.70
C TRP A 481 2.65 -6.56 6.70
N LEU A 482 2.79 -7.36 7.76
CA LEU A 482 1.80 -7.47 8.83
C LEU A 482 2.44 -7.11 10.18
N SER A 483 1.82 -6.20 10.93
CA SER A 483 2.25 -5.85 12.28
C SER A 483 2.09 -7.03 13.25
N ILE A 484 2.68 -6.92 14.45
CA ILE A 484 2.48 -7.89 15.54
C ILE A 484 0.99 -8.10 15.82
N GLU A 485 0.21 -7.02 15.90
CA GLU A 485 -1.22 -7.07 16.19
C GLU A 485 -2.03 -7.67 15.03
N GLU A 486 -1.76 -7.24 13.79
CA GLU A 486 -2.38 -7.82 12.57
C GLU A 486 -2.11 -9.34 12.48
N MET A 487 -0.91 -9.79 12.87
CA MET A 487 -0.52 -11.20 12.89
C MET A 487 -1.20 -12.03 13.98
N LYS A 488 -1.54 -11.45 15.14
CA LYS A 488 -2.30 -12.17 16.18
C LYS A 488 -3.65 -12.62 15.66
N HIS A 489 -4.36 -11.75 14.92
CA HIS A 489 -5.70 -12.02 14.41
C HIS A 489 -5.79 -13.11 13.31
N ILE A 490 -4.66 -13.52 12.73
CA ILE A 490 -4.61 -14.59 11.70
C ILE A 490 -4.72 -15.99 12.31
N TYR A 491 -4.43 -16.15 13.60
CA TYR A 491 -4.45 -17.43 14.31
C TYR A 491 -5.43 -17.39 15.47
N ALA A 492 -6.10 -18.50 15.77
CA ALA A 492 -6.98 -18.56 16.94
C ALA A 492 -6.16 -18.53 18.24
N ASP A 493 -6.41 -17.57 19.13
CA ASP A 493 -5.77 -17.43 20.46
C ASP A 493 -5.98 -18.62 21.42
N LYS A 494 -6.72 -19.64 20.99
CA LYS A 494 -7.09 -20.79 21.83
C LYS A 494 -5.94 -21.78 22.09
N GLU A 495 -4.81 -21.67 21.42
CA GLU A 495 -3.58 -22.41 21.76
C GLU A 495 -2.57 -21.51 22.49
N SER A 496 -2.82 -21.31 23.79
CA SER A 496 -1.91 -20.59 24.69
C SER A 496 -0.52 -21.26 24.79
N VAL A 497 -0.44 -22.57 24.54
CA VAL A 497 0.80 -23.34 24.41
C VAL A 497 0.67 -24.30 23.24
N TYR A 498 1.61 -24.23 22.29
CA TYR A 498 1.76 -25.26 21.25
C TYR A 498 2.31 -26.53 21.92
N LYS A 499 1.41 -27.47 22.26
CA LYS A 499 1.72 -28.65 23.08
C LYS A 499 2.88 -29.51 22.55
N ASP A 500 3.07 -29.54 21.24
CA ASP A 500 4.13 -30.30 20.58
C ASP A 500 5.54 -29.67 20.71
N VAL A 501 5.64 -28.39 21.07
CA VAL A 501 6.93 -27.67 21.27
C VAL A 501 7.10 -27.07 22.67
N GLY A 502 6.07 -27.14 23.53
CA GLY A 502 6.13 -26.67 24.92
C GLY A 502 6.35 -25.17 25.09
N GLN A 503 6.16 -24.38 24.04
CA GLN A 503 6.32 -22.92 24.04
C GLN A 503 4.95 -22.24 23.91
N SER A 504 4.84 -21.03 24.46
CA SER A 504 3.62 -20.24 24.29
C SER A 504 3.36 -19.96 22.82
N GLY A 505 2.08 -19.79 22.46
CA GLY A 505 1.70 -19.41 21.10
C GLY A 505 2.47 -18.18 20.63
N ASP A 506 2.56 -17.16 21.49
CA ASP A 506 3.13 -15.85 21.16
C ASP A 506 4.65 -15.88 21.03
N THR A 507 5.35 -16.64 21.88
CA THR A 507 6.81 -16.85 21.75
C THR A 507 7.18 -17.49 20.41
N VAL A 508 6.35 -18.43 19.92
CA VAL A 508 6.56 -19.08 18.62
C VAL A 508 6.18 -18.16 17.46
N LYS A 509 5.04 -17.46 17.56
CA LYS A 509 4.59 -16.47 16.55
C LYS A 509 5.67 -15.41 16.34
N GLU A 510 6.13 -14.74 17.39
CA GLU A 510 7.10 -13.63 17.28
C GLU A 510 8.43 -14.08 16.66
N LYS A 511 8.95 -15.23 17.10
CA LYS A 511 10.18 -15.84 16.57
C LYS A 511 10.15 -16.10 15.06
N PHE A 512 8.97 -16.34 14.48
CA PHE A 512 8.80 -16.58 13.05
C PHE A 512 8.19 -15.41 12.29
N ARG A 513 7.70 -14.37 12.97
CA ARG A 513 6.95 -13.25 12.38
C ARG A 513 7.72 -12.51 11.30
N LEU A 514 8.99 -12.16 11.54
CA LEU A 514 9.86 -11.53 10.54
C LEU A 514 9.98 -12.39 9.27
N GLY A 515 10.26 -13.70 9.44
CA GLY A 515 10.34 -14.64 8.33
C GLY A 515 8.99 -14.88 7.62
N LEU A 516 7.88 -14.83 8.36
CA LEU A 516 6.54 -14.92 7.80
C LEU A 516 6.19 -13.66 7.01
N ASN A 517 6.52 -12.45 7.48
CA ASN A 517 6.34 -11.20 6.74
C ASN A 517 7.18 -11.16 5.46
N LEU A 518 8.45 -11.58 5.53
CA LEU A 518 9.32 -11.73 4.36
C LEU A 518 8.83 -12.78 3.36
N VAL A 519 7.97 -13.72 3.78
CA VAL A 519 7.30 -14.70 2.91
C VAL A 519 5.91 -14.22 2.47
N PHE A 520 5.20 -13.42 3.27
CA PHE A 520 3.90 -12.84 2.92
C PHE A 520 4.05 -11.69 1.91
N SER A 521 5.15 -10.93 1.93
CA SER A 521 5.53 -10.04 0.83
C SER A 521 5.86 -10.79 -0.48
N GLU A 522 5.99 -12.12 -0.44
CA GLU A 522 6.08 -13.00 -1.63
C GLU A 522 4.74 -13.62 -2.06
N ILE A 523 3.69 -13.49 -1.24
CA ILE A 523 2.39 -14.18 -1.44
C ILE A 523 1.24 -13.17 -1.57
N SER A 524 1.39 -11.95 -1.04
CA SER A 524 0.42 -10.87 -1.10
C SER A 524 0.11 -10.43 -2.54
N SER A 525 1.06 -10.59 -3.47
CA SER A 525 0.90 -10.41 -4.91
C SER A 525 -0.12 -11.37 -5.57
N GLN A 526 -0.50 -12.46 -4.88
CA GLN A 526 -1.32 -13.54 -5.44
C GLN A 526 -2.73 -13.63 -4.83
N TYR A 527 -2.93 -13.24 -3.56
CA TYR A 527 -4.13 -13.64 -2.79
C TYR A 527 -5.16 -12.55 -2.49
N ALA A 528 -5.05 -11.35 -3.05
CA ALA A 528 -6.07 -10.30 -2.92
C ALA A 528 -7.48 -10.69 -3.47
N ARG A 529 -7.61 -11.84 -4.17
CA ARG A 529 -8.83 -12.24 -4.90
C ARG A 529 -9.66 -13.37 -4.27
N GLN A 530 -9.18 -14.11 -3.26
CA GLN A 530 -9.92 -15.28 -2.74
C GLN A 530 -9.82 -15.45 -1.22
N ASN A 531 -10.95 -15.79 -0.59
CA ASN A 531 -11.05 -16.04 0.85
C ASN A 531 -10.28 -17.30 1.29
N SER A 532 -9.77 -17.25 2.53
CA SER A 532 -9.02 -18.30 3.24
C SER A 532 -9.60 -19.72 3.01
N PRO A 533 -8.81 -20.64 2.41
CA PRO A 533 -7.93 -21.48 3.24
C PRO A 533 -6.52 -21.80 2.66
N PHE A 534 -6.19 -21.33 1.45
CA PHE A 534 -4.96 -21.74 0.73
C PHE A 534 -3.64 -21.15 1.27
N LEU A 535 -3.70 -20.14 2.14
CA LEU A 535 -2.51 -19.52 2.77
C LEU A 535 -1.60 -20.56 3.47
N TRP A 536 -2.19 -21.60 4.06
CA TRP A 536 -1.45 -22.56 4.90
C TRP A 536 -0.62 -23.59 4.13
N THR A 537 -1.05 -24.02 2.94
CA THR A 537 -0.30 -24.98 2.12
C THR A 537 0.90 -24.35 1.41
N GLY A 538 0.81 -23.05 1.08
CA GLY A 538 1.96 -22.26 0.61
C GLY A 538 2.99 -22.03 1.71
N CYS A 539 2.56 -21.51 2.86
CA CYS A 539 3.45 -21.24 3.99
C CYS A 539 4.15 -22.49 4.53
N THR A 540 3.47 -23.63 4.63
CA THR A 540 4.10 -24.87 5.16
C THR A 540 5.23 -25.40 4.29
N ARG A 541 5.12 -25.32 2.95
CA ARG A 541 6.25 -25.68 2.07
C ARG A 541 7.42 -24.70 2.21
N LYS A 542 7.17 -23.40 2.35
CA LYS A 542 8.22 -22.36 2.46
C LYS A 542 8.89 -22.29 3.85
N LEU A 543 8.15 -22.47 4.95
CA LEU A 543 8.73 -22.55 6.30
C LEU A 543 9.69 -23.74 6.43
N PHE A 544 9.43 -24.83 5.70
CA PHE A 544 10.31 -26.00 5.64
C PHE A 544 11.67 -25.67 5.01
N ILE A 545 11.72 -24.72 4.05
CA ILE A 545 12.94 -24.26 3.37
C ILE A 545 13.80 -23.43 4.34
N TYR A 546 13.20 -22.43 5.01
CA TYR A 546 13.89 -21.64 6.05
C TYR A 546 14.30 -22.47 7.29
N GLY A 547 13.56 -23.55 7.59
CA GLY A 547 13.93 -24.51 8.64
C GLY A 547 15.13 -25.39 8.27
N HIS A 548 15.23 -25.82 7.01
CA HIS A 548 16.32 -26.72 6.57
C HIS A 548 17.69 -26.05 6.56
N THR A 549 17.79 -24.78 6.18
CA THR A 549 19.07 -24.03 6.19
C THR A 549 19.64 -23.91 7.60
N ARG A 550 18.80 -23.56 8.60
CA ARG A 550 19.21 -23.53 10.02
C ARG A 550 19.53 -24.93 10.60
N GLY A 551 18.94 -25.99 10.07
CA GLY A 551 19.18 -27.37 10.50
C GLY A 551 20.51 -27.97 10.00
N CYS A 552 20.88 -27.72 8.73
CA CYS A 552 22.06 -28.33 8.12
C CYS A 552 23.38 -27.86 8.72
N HIS A 553 23.55 -26.56 9.03
CA HIS A 553 24.80 -26.06 9.58
C HIS A 553 25.16 -26.62 10.96
N LYS A 554 24.18 -26.94 11.82
CA LYS A 554 24.45 -27.60 13.12
C LYS A 554 24.90 -29.06 13.01
N ARG A 555 24.70 -29.75 11.88
CA ARG A 555 25.15 -31.16 11.72
C ARG A 555 26.54 -31.31 11.11
N GLN A 556 27.01 -30.34 10.32
CA GLN A 556 28.35 -30.41 9.73
C GLN A 556 29.49 -30.18 10.73
N GLN A 557 29.26 -29.50 11.86
CA GLN A 557 30.29 -29.27 12.88
C GLN A 557 30.50 -30.44 13.87
N CYS A 558 29.59 -31.41 13.95
CA CYS A 558 29.64 -32.46 14.99
C CYS A 558 30.23 -33.82 14.55
N ASN A 559 30.67 -33.98 13.30
CA ASN A 559 31.00 -35.31 12.74
C ASN A 559 32.42 -35.43 12.13
N GLN A 560 33.42 -34.78 12.74
CA GLN A 560 34.82 -35.16 12.57
C GLN A 560 35.32 -35.92 13.80
N GLY A 561 35.25 -37.26 13.77
CA GLY A 561 35.81 -38.08 14.83
C GLY A 561 35.39 -39.56 14.84
N LYS A 562 36.32 -40.40 14.36
CA LYS A 562 36.48 -41.88 14.54
C LYS A 562 36.01 -42.80 13.37
N PRO A 563 36.85 -43.79 12.98
CA PRO A 563 36.55 -44.83 11.97
C PRO A 563 36.06 -46.16 12.61
N TYR A 564 36.10 -47.26 11.83
CA TYR A 564 35.74 -48.70 12.07
C TYR A 564 34.35 -49.14 11.51
N LEU A 565 34.09 -50.41 11.11
CA LEU A 565 34.84 -51.46 10.35
C LEU A 565 33.89 -52.68 10.15
N GLY A 566 33.81 -53.29 8.95
CA GLY A 566 33.07 -54.56 8.69
C GLY A 566 31.53 -54.45 8.70
N THR A 567 30.72 -55.36 8.13
CA THR A 567 30.98 -56.64 7.42
C THR A 567 29.83 -56.96 6.45
N ARG A 568 30.07 -57.77 5.40
CA ARG A 568 29.04 -58.24 4.43
C ARG A 568 28.23 -59.43 4.97
N ARG A 569 26.94 -59.52 4.60
CA ARG A 569 26.26 -60.81 4.27
C ARG A 569 25.32 -60.64 3.07
N ARG A 570 25.26 -61.68 2.23
CA ARG A 570 24.35 -61.83 1.07
C ARG A 570 23.24 -62.83 1.42
N THR A 571 22.06 -62.63 0.85
CA THR A 571 21.08 -63.70 0.54
C THR A 571 20.31 -63.33 -0.72
N ARG A 572 19.87 -64.31 -1.52
CA ARG A 572 19.43 -64.16 -2.92
C ARG A 572 18.40 -65.24 -3.29
N ILE A 573 17.18 -64.84 -3.65
CA ILE A 573 16.07 -65.63 -4.28
C ILE A 573 15.23 -64.54 -5.02
N SER A 574 15.17 -64.38 -6.35
CA SER A 574 14.34 -65.08 -7.38
C SER A 574 12.85 -65.21 -7.01
N SER A 575 11.83 -65.23 -7.88
CA SER A 575 11.67 -64.89 -9.31
C SER A 575 10.19 -65.04 -9.69
N ASP A 576 9.52 -64.27 -10.56
CA ASP A 576 9.73 -62.93 -11.16
C ASP A 576 8.39 -62.49 -11.83
N HIS A 577 8.04 -61.20 -11.90
CA HIS A 577 7.03 -60.69 -12.87
C HIS A 577 7.15 -59.16 -13.13
N THR A 578 6.71 -58.76 -14.32
CA THR A 578 6.92 -57.45 -14.96
C THR A 578 6.01 -56.32 -14.45
N SER A 579 6.60 -55.23 -13.93
CA SER A 579 6.05 -53.86 -14.01
C SER A 579 7.16 -52.81 -13.82
N GLN A 580 6.84 -51.54 -14.14
CA GLN A 580 7.80 -50.44 -14.32
C GLN A 580 8.42 -49.95 -12.99
N PRO A 581 9.66 -49.42 -12.99
CA PRO A 581 10.31 -48.95 -11.76
C PRO A 581 9.83 -47.56 -11.34
N GLU A 582 8.91 -47.51 -10.38
CA GLU A 582 8.76 -46.33 -9.52
C GLU A 582 10.07 -46.09 -8.74
N SER A 583 10.60 -44.87 -8.79
CA SER A 583 11.82 -44.51 -8.05
C SER A 583 11.49 -44.14 -6.60
N THR A 584 11.18 -45.16 -5.80
CA THR A 584 10.93 -45.03 -4.36
C THR A 584 12.18 -44.56 -3.61
N ILE A 585 12.25 -43.26 -3.33
CA ILE A 585 13.20 -42.70 -2.36
C ILE A 585 12.74 -43.13 -0.96
N VAL A 586 13.55 -43.98 -0.31
CA VAL A 586 13.29 -44.46 1.06
C VAL A 586 13.52 -43.32 2.06
N PHE A 587 12.45 -42.65 2.47
CA PHE A 587 12.48 -41.65 3.54
C PHE A 587 12.54 -42.32 4.93
N CYS A 588 13.71 -42.29 5.56
CA CYS A 588 13.82 -42.58 7.00
C CYS A 588 13.50 -41.31 7.80
N GLY A 589 12.24 -41.13 8.18
CA GLY A 589 11.74 -39.88 8.78
C GLY A 589 10.37 -40.00 9.47
N THR A 590 10.24 -40.95 10.40
CA THR A 590 8.98 -41.40 11.02
C THR A 590 8.35 -40.44 12.05
N TRP A 591 8.12 -39.16 11.69
CA TRP A 591 7.32 -38.23 12.53
C TRP A 591 6.35 -37.31 11.74
N SER A 592 6.68 -36.84 10.54
CA SER A 592 5.87 -35.85 9.82
C SER A 592 4.56 -36.41 9.22
N GLU A 593 4.56 -37.63 8.69
CA GLU A 593 3.35 -38.26 8.11
C GLU A 593 2.21 -38.42 9.13
N ARG A 594 2.53 -38.62 10.42
CA ARG A 594 1.51 -38.83 11.47
C ARG A 594 0.73 -37.56 11.81
N LEU A 595 1.34 -36.37 11.64
CA LEU A 595 0.62 -35.09 11.77
C LEU A 595 -0.32 -34.88 10.58
N LEU A 596 0.19 -35.02 9.36
CA LEU A 596 -0.57 -34.82 8.12
C LEU A 596 -1.79 -35.74 7.99
N ARG A 597 -1.66 -37.02 8.37
CA ARG A 597 -2.81 -37.96 8.36
C ARG A 597 -3.85 -37.69 9.46
N LYS A 598 -3.50 -36.96 10.54
CA LYS A 598 -4.45 -36.55 11.58
C LYS A 598 -5.23 -35.29 11.21
N THR A 599 -4.57 -34.26 10.68
CA THR A 599 -5.24 -33.02 10.27
C THR A 599 -6.22 -33.25 9.12
N TYR A 600 -5.86 -34.10 8.13
CA TYR A 600 -6.77 -34.45 7.03
C TYR A 600 -8.02 -35.22 7.48
N ARG A 601 -7.95 -36.01 8.57
CA ARG A 601 -9.12 -36.72 9.14
C ARG A 601 -10.00 -35.81 9.99
N LEU A 602 -9.43 -34.85 10.72
CA LEU A 602 -10.21 -33.91 11.53
C LEU A 602 -11.06 -32.96 10.67
N GLY A 603 -10.59 -32.62 9.46
CA GLY A 603 -11.36 -31.80 8.51
C GLY A 603 -12.63 -32.47 7.94
N GLN A 604 -12.80 -33.79 8.04
CA GLN A 604 -13.98 -34.50 7.50
C GLN A 604 -15.08 -34.79 8.53
N TYR A 605 -14.84 -34.58 9.82
CA TYR A 605 -15.85 -34.82 10.87
C TYR A 605 -16.62 -33.56 11.31
N GLY A 606 -16.46 -32.43 10.61
CA GLY A 606 -17.14 -31.17 10.89
C GLY A 606 -18.49 -30.95 10.18
N TYR A 607 -18.86 -31.79 9.21
CA TYR A 607 -20.12 -31.66 8.46
C TYR A 607 -20.83 -33.01 8.31
N GLY A 608 -21.88 -33.21 9.09
CA GLY A 608 -22.75 -34.38 8.97
C GLY A 608 -24.00 -34.28 9.85
N ARG A 609 -25.18 -34.37 9.22
CA ARG A 609 -26.55 -34.25 9.78
C ARG A 609 -26.98 -32.79 10.06
N ARG A 610 -28.14 -32.31 9.61
CA ARG A 610 -29.23 -32.88 8.77
C ARG A 610 -29.87 -31.73 7.97
N HIS A 611 -30.23 -31.98 6.72
CA HIS A 611 -31.56 -31.67 6.19
C HIS A 611 -31.81 -32.54 4.96
N GLN A 612 -32.80 -33.44 5.05
CA GLN A 612 -33.43 -34.02 3.86
C GLN A 612 -34.41 -33.00 3.31
N VAL A 613 -34.31 -32.67 2.02
CA VAL A 613 -35.46 -32.25 1.22
C VAL A 613 -35.36 -32.98 -0.12
N SER A 614 -36.47 -33.57 -0.53
CA SER A 614 -36.62 -34.41 -1.71
C SER A 614 -36.55 -33.61 -3.00
N ARG A 615 -36.13 -34.24 -4.11
CA ARG A 615 -36.55 -33.79 -5.45
C ARG A 615 -38.06 -33.98 -5.59
N PRO A 616 -38.71 -33.14 -6.39
CA PRO A 616 -39.41 -33.74 -7.53
C PRO A 616 -39.20 -32.95 -8.83
N GLY A 617 -39.15 -33.69 -9.93
CA GLY A 617 -39.61 -33.24 -11.24
C GLY A 617 -40.46 -34.39 -11.78
N ASP A 618 -41.74 -34.14 -11.99
CA ASP A 618 -42.49 -34.47 -13.21
C ASP A 618 -44.02 -34.35 -12.98
N GLU A 619 -44.63 -33.60 -13.89
CA GLU A 619 -46.01 -33.65 -14.41
C GLU A 619 -47.27 -33.70 -13.51
N ALA A 620 -48.27 -32.95 -14.02
CA ALA A 620 -49.70 -33.30 -14.12
C ALA A 620 -50.72 -32.92 -13.01
N ILE A 621 -51.55 -31.93 -13.40
CA ILE A 621 -53.03 -31.97 -13.44
C ILE A 621 -53.86 -31.55 -12.20
N ASP A 622 -54.85 -30.71 -12.51
CA ASP A 622 -56.11 -30.32 -11.84
C ASP A 622 -56.15 -29.65 -10.46
N GLY A 623 -57.09 -28.68 -10.37
CA GLY A 623 -58.01 -28.65 -9.24
C GLY A 623 -58.26 -27.28 -8.61
N ALA A 624 -59.18 -26.52 -9.18
CA ALA A 624 -59.72 -25.26 -8.64
C ALA A 624 -60.11 -25.28 -7.14
N LEU A 625 -59.80 -24.19 -6.43
CA LEU A 625 -60.80 -23.19 -5.96
C LEU A 625 -60.14 -21.94 -5.38
#